data_AF-A0A1F8E9Q5-F1
#
_entry.id   AF-A0A1F8E9Q5-F1
#
_cell.length_a   1.000
_cell.length_b   1.000
_cell.length_c   1.000
_cell.angle_alpha   90.00
_cell.angle_beta   90.00
_cell.angle_gamma   90.00
#
_symmetry.space_group_name_H-M   'P 1'
#
loop_
_entity.id
_entity.type
_entity.pdbx_description
1 polymer ?
#
loop_
_entity_poly.entity_id
_entity_poly.type
_entity_poly.pdbx_seq_one_letter_code
_entity_poly.pdbx_strand_id
1 'polypeptide(L)'
;MSPEKSIEINELGPTLPKEGLRIWVEGRYKDKTDRYGEDLKNVHIRAIEEEDVLALENLSNVLFVEKSFLQSTSPEEYAHLTNLYDRLIKWLKPRLENI
;
A
#
# COMPACT_ATOMS: atom_id res chain seq x y z
N MET A 1 -31.57 -20.50 -13.56
CA MET A 1 -30.49 -20.52 -12.54
C MET A 1 -29.27 -19.94 -13.21
N SER A 2 -28.92 -18.70 -12.91
CA SER A 2 -27.67 -18.11 -13.37
C SER A 2 -26.57 -18.57 -12.40
N PRO A 3 -25.45 -19.14 -12.87
CA PRO A 3 -24.37 -19.50 -11.98
C PRO A 3 -23.78 -18.21 -11.41
N GLU A 4 -23.87 -18.07 -10.09
CA GLU A 4 -23.12 -17.05 -9.35
C GLU A 4 -21.65 -17.25 -9.70
N LYS A 5 -21.08 -16.21 -10.31
CA LYS A 5 -19.67 -16.17 -10.69
C LYS A 5 -18.89 -15.95 -9.39
N SER A 6 -18.68 -17.03 -8.65
CA SER A 6 -17.75 -17.07 -7.53
C SER A 6 -16.35 -16.86 -8.10
N ILE A 7 -15.95 -15.60 -8.25
CA ILE A 7 -14.57 -15.26 -8.60
C ILE A 7 -13.75 -15.71 -7.40
N GLU A 8 -13.03 -16.82 -7.57
CA GLU A 8 -12.03 -17.26 -6.61
C GLU A 8 -11.00 -16.12 -6.47
N ILE A 9 -10.95 -15.52 -5.28
CA ILE A 9 -10.09 -14.37 -4.93
C ILE A 9 -8.59 -14.69 -5.18
N ASN A 10 -8.25 -15.96 -5.40
CA ASN A 10 -6.92 -16.45 -5.78
C ASN A 10 -6.49 -16.11 -7.22
N GLU A 11 -7.37 -15.65 -8.11
CA GLU A 11 -7.02 -15.42 -9.53
C GLU A 11 -6.69 -13.95 -9.91
N LEU A 12 -6.85 -12.99 -8.99
CA LEU A 12 -6.73 -11.54 -9.30
C LEU A 12 -5.31 -10.96 -9.16
N GLY A 13 -4.25 -11.77 -9.29
CA GLY A 13 -2.86 -11.28 -9.36
C GLY A 13 -1.98 -11.56 -8.14
N PRO A 14 -0.85 -10.83 -7.96
CA PRO A 14 0.14 -11.12 -6.92
C PRO A 14 -0.43 -10.92 -5.51
N THR A 15 0.28 -11.39 -4.47
CA THR A 15 -0.08 -11.14 -3.07
C THR A 15 0.28 -9.72 -2.62
N LEU A 16 -0.55 -9.12 -1.75
CA LEU A 16 -0.28 -7.79 -1.17
C LEU A 16 1.01 -7.84 -0.35
N PRO A 17 1.98 -6.92 -0.54
CA PRO A 17 3.19 -6.84 0.26
C PRO A 17 2.94 -6.31 1.70
N LYS A 18 2.04 -6.95 2.47
CA LYS A 18 1.56 -6.46 3.79
C LYS A 18 2.70 -6.08 4.74
N GLU A 19 3.66 -6.98 4.95
CA GLU A 19 4.75 -6.75 5.92
C GLU A 19 5.61 -5.54 5.54
N GLY A 20 5.99 -5.43 4.27
CA GLY A 20 6.77 -4.28 3.78
C GLY A 20 6.02 -2.96 3.93
N LEU A 21 4.70 -2.97 3.68
CA LEU A 21 3.86 -1.80 3.85
C LEU A 21 3.73 -1.41 5.33
N ARG A 22 3.56 -2.37 6.24
CA ARG A 22 3.50 -2.12 7.68
C ARG A 22 4.78 -1.50 8.20
N ILE A 23 5.92 -2.12 7.90
CA ILE A 23 7.25 -1.62 8.32
C ILE A 23 7.46 -0.19 7.82
N TRP A 24 7.11 0.09 6.56
CA TRP A 24 7.25 1.43 6.01
C TRP A 24 6.32 2.45 6.70
N VAL A 25 5.04 2.13 6.91
CA VAL A 25 4.08 3.00 7.61
C VAL A 25 4.54 3.28 9.03
N GLU A 26 4.96 2.26 9.78
CA GLU A 26 5.48 2.41 11.14
C GLU A 26 6.74 3.28 11.19
N GLY A 27 7.65 3.12 10.23
CA GLY A 27 8.85 3.95 10.10
C GLY A 27 8.52 5.41 9.74
N ARG A 28 7.56 5.62 8.83
CA ARG A 28 7.16 6.93 8.32
C ARG A 28 6.46 7.80 9.38
N TYR A 29 5.72 7.17 10.28
CA TYR A 29 4.98 7.82 11.37
C TYR A 29 5.52 7.41 12.75
N LYS A 30 6.84 7.24 12.87
CA LYS A 30 7.49 6.78 14.11
C LYS A 30 7.41 7.77 15.27
N ASP A 31 7.20 9.06 14.99
CA ASP A 31 7.07 10.08 16.02
C ASP A 31 5.71 9.96 16.72
N LYS A 32 5.73 9.37 17.91
CA LYS A 32 4.53 9.14 18.72
C LYS A 32 4.00 10.40 19.42
N THR A 33 4.70 11.53 19.31
CA THR A 33 4.23 12.80 19.87
C THR A 33 3.33 13.57 18.89
N ASP A 34 3.35 13.19 17.61
CA ASP A 34 2.44 13.69 16.59
C ASP A 34 1.16 12.84 16.56
N ARG A 35 0.12 13.34 17.23
CA ARG A 35 -1.20 12.69 17.27
C ARG A 35 -1.80 12.51 15.86
N TYR A 36 -1.58 13.46 14.96
CA TYR A 36 -2.07 13.35 13.59
C TYR A 36 -1.32 12.26 12.80
N GLY A 37 0.00 12.19 12.97
CA GLY A 37 0.82 11.11 12.44
C GLY A 37 0.42 9.73 12.97
N GLU A 38 0.05 9.62 14.24
CA GLU A 38 -0.44 8.36 14.82
C GLU A 38 -1.81 7.93 14.27
N ASP A 39 -2.74 8.87 14.09
CA ASP A 39 -4.04 8.57 13.47
C ASP A 39 -3.86 8.09 12.02
N LEU A 40 -3.01 8.76 11.23
CA LEU A 40 -2.70 8.34 9.85
C LEU A 40 -2.03 6.96 9.80
N LYS A 41 -1.09 6.68 10.70
CA LYS A 41 -0.47 5.36 10.86
C LYS A 41 -1.55 4.29 11.06
N ASN A 42 -2.45 4.50 12.00
CA ASN A 42 -3.50 3.52 12.32
C ASN A 42 -4.46 3.31 11.14
N VAL A 43 -4.85 4.37 10.41
CA VAL A 43 -5.66 4.28 9.20
C VAL A 43 -4.97 3.41 8.14
N HIS A 44 -3.69 3.64 7.88
CA HIS A 44 -2.95 2.87 6.88
C HIS A 44 -2.72 1.42 7.29
N ILE A 45 -2.39 1.15 8.56
CA ILE A 45 -2.24 -0.21 9.06
C ILE A 45 -3.56 -0.98 8.94
N ARG A 46 -4.68 -0.36 9.30
CA ARG A 46 -6.00 -0.96 9.14
C ARG A 46 -6.32 -1.27 7.68
N ALA A 47 -6.05 -0.33 6.76
CA ALA A 47 -6.23 -0.55 5.33
C ALA A 47 -5.41 -1.75 4.80
N ILE A 48 -4.19 -1.95 5.31
CA ILE A 48 -3.35 -3.10 4.96
C ILE A 48 -3.92 -4.41 5.51
N GLU A 49 -4.43 -4.40 6.73
CA GLU A 49 -5.03 -5.57 7.38
C GLU A 49 -6.32 -6.00 6.68
N GLU A 50 -7.22 -5.04 6.44
CA GLU A 50 -8.55 -5.23 5.82
C GLU A 50 -8.49 -5.34 4.29
N GLU A 51 -7.32 -5.14 3.67
CA GLU A 51 -7.16 -5.10 2.21
C GLU A 51 -8.09 -4.08 1.52
N ASP A 52 -8.33 -2.94 2.19
CA ASP A 52 -9.18 -1.86 1.68
C ASP A 52 -8.53 -1.23 0.45
N VAL A 53 -9.08 -1.54 -0.72
CA VAL A 53 -8.53 -1.17 -2.03
C VAL A 53 -8.42 0.34 -2.19
N LEU A 54 -9.44 1.10 -1.79
CA LEU A 54 -9.47 2.56 -1.95
C LEU A 54 -8.51 3.24 -0.97
N ALA A 55 -8.44 2.76 0.28
CA ALA A 55 -7.47 3.27 1.24
C ALA A 55 -6.01 2.90 0.87
N LEU A 56 -5.80 1.73 0.26
CA LEU A 56 -4.50 1.31 -0.26
C LEU A 56 -4.09 2.08 -1.52
N GLU A 57 -5.04 2.48 -2.37
CA GLU A 57 -4.78 3.42 -3.47
C GLU A 57 -4.27 4.76 -2.92
N ASN A 58 -4.91 5.30 -1.89
CA ASN A 58 -4.43 6.51 -1.21
C ASN A 58 -3.02 6.32 -0.63
N LEU A 59 -2.74 5.19 0.02
CA LEU A 59 -1.40 4.87 0.50
C LEU A 59 -0.38 4.79 -0.65
N SER A 60 -0.77 4.28 -1.82
CA SER A 60 0.11 4.23 -3.00
C SER A 60 0.52 5.62 -3.49
N ASN A 61 -0.37 6.60 -3.41
CA ASN A 61 -0.07 8.00 -3.74
C ASN A 61 0.96 8.58 -2.76
N VAL A 62 0.84 8.28 -1.46
CA VAL A 62 1.82 8.70 -0.45
C VAL A 62 3.20 8.09 -0.74
N LEU A 63 3.25 6.77 -1.03
CA LEU A 63 4.47 6.07 -1.41
C LEU A 63 5.11 6.66 -2.67
N PHE A 64 4.30 7.02 -3.67
CA PHE A 64 4.78 7.66 -4.90
C PHE A 64 5.44 9.02 -4.62
N VAL A 65 4.80 9.86 -3.80
CA VAL A 65 5.36 11.16 -3.43
C VAL A 65 6.67 11.00 -2.68
N GLU A 66 6.73 10.10 -1.69
CA GLU A 66 7.94 9.86 -0.90
C GLU A 66 9.09 9.34 -1.77
N LYS A 67 8.85 8.33 -2.63
CA LYS A 67 9.92 7.81 -3.51
C LYS A 67 10.42 8.88 -4.49
N SER A 68 9.55 9.76 -4.97
CA SER A 68 9.96 10.87 -5.84
C SER A 68 10.91 11.83 -5.15
N PHE A 69 10.77 12.06 -3.84
CA PHE A 69 11.75 12.83 -3.06
C PHE A 69 13.07 12.08 -2.87
N LEU A 70 13.01 10.76 -2.64
CA LEU A 70 14.20 9.93 -2.42
C LEU A 70 15.08 9.77 -3.67
N GLN A 71 14.51 9.90 -4.86
CA GLN A 71 15.23 9.70 -6.13
C GLN A 71 16.53 10.51 -6.22
N SER A 72 16.56 11.72 -5.67
CA SER A 72 17.73 12.60 -5.67
C SER A 72 18.53 12.62 -4.35
N THR A 73 17.99 12.07 -3.26
CA THR A 73 18.57 12.21 -1.92
C THR A 73 19.12 10.91 -1.35
N SER A 74 18.55 9.76 -1.72
CA SER A 74 18.96 8.45 -1.24
C SER A 74 18.62 7.35 -2.26
N PRO A 75 19.55 7.00 -3.18
CA PRO A 75 19.30 6.02 -4.23
C PRO A 75 18.94 4.61 -3.72
N GLU A 76 19.50 4.21 -2.57
CA GLU A 76 19.22 2.91 -1.95
C GLU A 76 17.79 2.86 -1.41
N GLU A 77 17.39 3.86 -0.62
CA GLU A 77 16.02 3.97 -0.10
C GLU A 77 15.00 4.13 -1.24
N TYR A 78 15.36 4.88 -2.30
CA TYR A 78 14.56 4.97 -3.52
C TYR A 78 14.31 3.61 -4.15
N ALA A 79 15.33 2.77 -4.29
CA ALA A 79 15.20 1.44 -4.87
C ALA A 79 14.29 0.53 -4.03
N HIS A 80 14.48 0.53 -2.71
CA HIS A 80 13.62 -0.22 -1.79
C HIS A 80 12.16 0.23 -1.85
N LEU A 81 11.93 1.55 -1.80
CA LEU A 81 10.58 2.08 -1.82
C LEU A 81 9.89 1.90 -3.17
N THR A 82 10.65 1.98 -4.27
CA THR A 82 10.15 1.68 -5.62
C THR A 82 9.70 0.22 -5.73
N ASN A 83 10.47 -0.74 -5.18
CA ASN A 83 10.05 -2.14 -5.18
C ASN A 83 8.74 -2.37 -4.42
N LEU A 84 8.60 -1.74 -3.24
CA LEU A 84 7.39 -1.83 -2.44
C LEU A 84 6.18 -1.21 -3.16
N TYR A 85 6.35 -0.02 -3.73
CA TYR A 85 5.35 0.68 -4.54
C TYR A 85 4.89 -0.18 -5.73
N ASP A 86 5.83 -0.70 -6.53
CA ASP A 86 5.50 -1.50 -7.71
C ASP A 86 4.71 -2.77 -7.36
N ARG A 87 5.05 -3.41 -6.23
CA ARG A 87 4.30 -4.59 -5.74
C ARG A 87 2.89 -4.21 -5.31
N LEU A 88 2.71 -3.07 -4.64
CA LEU A 88 1.39 -2.57 -4.28
C LEU A 88 0.56 -2.23 -5.51
N ILE A 89 1.12 -1.52 -6.50
CA ILE A 89 0.40 -1.16 -7.73
C ILE A 89 -0.02 -2.41 -8.52
N LYS A 90 0.85 -3.42 -8.65
CA LYS A 90 0.49 -4.68 -9.30
C LYS A 90 -0.66 -5.41 -8.60
N TRP A 91 -0.75 -5.29 -7.28
CA TRP A 91 -1.87 -5.84 -6.50
C TRP A 91 -3.15 -5.01 -6.68
N LEU A 92 -3.05 -3.68 -6.64
CA LEU A 92 -4.17 -2.75 -6.74
C LEU A 92 -4.83 -2.74 -8.12
N LYS A 93 -4.03 -2.74 -9.19
CA LYS A 93 -4.52 -2.53 -10.56
C LYS A 93 -5.73 -3.41 -10.94
N PRO A 94 -5.67 -4.75 -10.83
CA PRO A 94 -6.83 -5.58 -11.17
C PRO A 94 -8.01 -5.38 -10.21
N ARG A 95 -7.80 -4.87 -8.99
CA ARG A 95 -8.87 -4.66 -8.01
C ARG A 95 -9.60 -3.34 -8.25
N LEU A 96 -8.88 -2.28 -8.59
CA LEU A 96 -9.46 -0.98 -8.95
C LEU A 96 -10.27 -1.05 -10.25
N GLU A 97 -9.88 -1.89 -11.20
CA GLU A 97 -10.62 -2.11 -12.45
C GLU A 97 -11.98 -2.83 -12.24
N ASN A 98 -12.26 -3.34 -11.04
CA ASN A 98 -13.47 -4.10 -10.70
C ASN A 98 -14.33 -3.44 -9.60
N ILE A 99 -14.05 -2.18 -9.24
CA ILE A 99 -14.84 -1.34 -8.32
C ILE A 99 -15.68 -0.35 -9.14
#